data_AF-A0A409W479-F1
#
_entry.id   AF-A0A409W479-F1
#
_cell.length_a   1.000
_cell.length_b   1.000
_cell.length_c   1.000
_cell.angle_alpha   90.00
_cell.angle_beta   90.00
_cell.angle_gamma   90.00
#
_symmetry.space_group_name_H-M   'P 1'
#
loop_
_entity.id
_entity.type
_entity.pdbx_description
1 polymer ?
#
loop_
_entity_poly.entity_id
_entity_poly.type
_entity_poly.pdbx_seq_one_letter_code
_entity_poly.pdbx_strand_id
1 'polypeptide(L)'
;MFPRLLFAVSMFLVSTVAQVYVPPPGLFCCPPVGPDGLPLAAQQQGPFNLFCEYGTDQQCIYNPATGAGATIAGCPPQAIPNPHPPTCPV
;
A
#
# COMPACT_ATOMS: atom_id res chain seq x y z
N MET A 1 25.60 40.94 -46.89
CA MET A 1 24.27 40.31 -46.70
C MET A 1 24.52 38.86 -46.30
N PHE A 2 24.30 38.52 -45.01
CA PHE A 2 24.35 37.15 -44.48
C PHE A 2 23.15 37.02 -43.53
N PRO A 3 22.23 36.05 -43.70
CA PRO A 3 21.13 35.91 -42.77
C PRO A 3 21.59 35.09 -41.56
N ARG A 4 21.44 35.67 -40.37
CA ARG A 4 21.58 35.00 -39.07
C ARG A 4 20.37 34.10 -38.87
N LEU A 5 20.55 32.78 -39.03
CA LEU A 5 19.56 31.78 -38.64
C LEU A 5 19.51 31.70 -37.11
N LEU A 6 18.47 32.26 -36.52
CA LEU A 6 18.16 32.11 -35.10
C LEU A 6 17.50 30.75 -34.88
N PHE A 7 18.25 29.79 -34.34
CA PHE A 7 17.70 28.52 -33.83
C PHE A 7 16.97 28.79 -32.51
N ALA A 8 15.65 28.89 -32.56
CA ALA A 8 14.81 28.88 -31.37
C ALA A 8 14.69 27.44 -30.85
N VAL A 9 15.52 27.09 -29.85
CA VAL A 9 15.41 25.83 -29.13
C VAL A 9 14.20 25.91 -28.20
N SER A 10 13.08 25.32 -28.60
CA SER A 10 11.91 25.15 -27.74
C SER A 10 12.22 24.10 -26.67
N MET A 11 12.47 24.54 -25.44
CA MET A 11 12.51 23.65 -24.28
C MET A 11 11.08 23.26 -23.91
N PHE A 12 10.63 22.09 -24.35
CA PHE A 12 9.44 21.45 -23.80
C PHE A 12 9.79 20.89 -22.41
N LEU A 13 9.38 21.60 -21.34
CA LEU A 13 9.37 21.02 -20.00
C LEU A 13 8.27 19.95 -19.94
N VAL A 14 8.67 18.68 -19.98
CA VAL A 14 7.79 17.56 -19.70
C VAL A 14 7.65 17.44 -18.18
N SER A 15 6.54 17.90 -17.63
CA SER A 15 6.19 17.65 -16.22
C SER A 15 5.78 16.19 -16.07
N THR A 16 6.65 15.34 -15.52
CA THR A 16 6.28 13.97 -15.14
C THR A 16 5.36 14.03 -13.93
N VAL A 17 4.05 13.86 -14.13
CA VAL A 17 3.11 13.63 -13.04
C VAL A 17 3.47 12.28 -12.39
N ALA A 18 3.83 12.30 -11.10
CA ALA A 18 4.00 11.08 -10.33
C ALA A 18 2.62 10.40 -10.24
N GLN A 19 2.48 9.24 -10.88
CA GLN A 19 1.24 8.49 -10.86
C GLN A 19 1.09 7.81 -9.49
N VAL A 20 0.02 8.12 -8.75
CA VAL A 20 -0.31 7.41 -7.50
C VAL A 20 -0.76 6.01 -7.88
N TYR A 21 0.13 5.03 -7.73
CA TYR A 21 -0.20 3.62 -7.94
C TYR A 21 -1.12 3.13 -6.82
N VAL A 22 -2.35 2.79 -7.17
CA VAL A 22 -3.30 2.10 -6.28
C VAL A 22 -3.18 0.60 -6.57
N PRO A 23 -2.67 -0.21 -5.63
CA PRO A 23 -2.60 -1.65 -5.82
C PRO A 23 -4.01 -2.25 -5.94
N PRO A 24 -4.15 -3.37 -6.70
CA PRO A 24 -5.36 -4.18 -6.64
C PRO A 24 -5.71 -4.54 -5.19
N PRO A 25 -7.01 -4.48 -4.81
CA PRO A 25 -7.43 -4.85 -3.47
C PRO A 25 -7.20 -6.34 -3.21
N GLY A 26 -6.91 -6.66 -1.95
CA GLY A 26 -6.89 -8.03 -1.45
C GLY A 26 -5.72 -8.88 -1.91
N LEU A 27 -4.59 -8.29 -2.31
CA LEU A 27 -3.33 -9.02 -2.55
C LEU A 27 -2.75 -9.62 -1.25
N PHE A 28 -3.04 -9.00 -0.12
CA PHE A 28 -2.62 -9.44 1.21
C PHE A 28 -3.81 -9.40 2.17
N CYS A 29 -3.78 -10.31 3.15
CA CYS A 29 -4.73 -10.43 4.23
C CYS A 29 -4.05 -10.23 5.58
N CYS A 30 -4.85 -9.83 6.56
CA CYS A 30 -4.36 -9.72 7.93
C CYS A 30 -3.85 -11.09 8.42
N PRO A 31 -2.72 -11.11 9.14
CA PRO A 31 -2.34 -12.29 9.92
C PRO A 31 -3.48 -12.73 10.84
N PRO A 32 -3.68 -14.04 11.08
CA PRO A 32 -4.74 -14.52 11.97
C PRO A 32 -4.43 -14.22 13.45
N VAL A 33 -3.17 -13.94 13.76
CA VAL A 33 -2.67 -13.66 15.11
C VAL A 33 -1.82 -12.40 15.07
N GLY A 34 -2.15 -11.44 15.93
CA GLY A 34 -1.52 -10.14 16.01
C GLY A 34 -0.70 -9.93 17.29
N PRO A 35 -0.63 -8.69 17.79
CA PRO A 35 0.03 -8.36 19.05
C PRO A 35 -0.40 -9.28 20.18
N ASP A 36 0.57 -9.71 20.99
CA ASP A 36 0.35 -10.51 22.20
C ASP A 36 -0.39 -11.84 21.98
N GLY A 37 -0.42 -12.35 20.74
CA GLY A 37 -1.13 -13.58 20.41
C GLY A 37 -2.64 -13.41 20.24
N LEU A 38 -3.13 -12.17 20.11
CA LEU A 38 -4.56 -11.90 19.96
C LEU A 38 -5.08 -12.34 18.58
N PRO A 39 -6.28 -12.95 18.51
CA PRO A 39 -6.89 -13.35 17.25
C PRO A 39 -7.38 -12.13 16.47
N LEU A 40 -7.38 -12.25 15.14
CA LEU A 40 -7.99 -11.27 14.24
C LEU A 40 -9.50 -11.17 14.53
N ALA A 41 -9.96 -9.98 14.89
CA ALA A 41 -11.36 -9.68 15.15
C ALA A 41 -12.05 -9.09 13.91
N ALA A 42 -11.35 -8.21 13.21
CA ALA A 42 -11.84 -7.59 11.99
C ALA A 42 -10.69 -7.22 11.06
N GLN A 43 -10.99 -7.12 9.76
CA GLN A 43 -10.06 -6.54 8.79
C GLN A 43 -10.80 -5.64 7.81
N GLN A 44 -10.12 -4.57 7.40
CA GLN A 44 -10.60 -3.65 6.39
C GLN A 44 -9.53 -3.42 5.33
N GLN A 45 -9.85 -3.72 4.09
CA GLN A 45 -9.00 -3.45 2.94
C GLN A 45 -9.34 -2.09 2.34
N GLY A 46 -8.40 -1.15 2.43
CA GLY A 46 -8.45 0.12 1.73
C GLY A 46 -7.49 0.17 0.54
N PRO A 47 -7.63 1.16 -0.35
CA PRO A 47 -6.74 1.33 -1.51
C PRO A 47 -5.28 1.65 -1.14
N PHE A 48 -5.05 2.15 0.07
CA PHE A 48 -3.72 2.58 0.54
C PHE A 48 -3.24 1.83 1.79
N ASN A 49 -4.16 1.23 2.55
CA ASN A 49 -3.87 0.57 3.81
C ASN A 49 -4.76 -0.65 3.99
N LEU A 50 -4.18 -1.73 4.52
CA LEU A 50 -4.88 -2.87 5.10
C LEU A 50 -4.89 -2.68 6.62
N PHE A 51 -6.07 -2.52 7.21
CA PHE A 51 -6.26 -2.39 8.65
C PHE A 51 -6.67 -3.74 9.25
N CYS A 52 -5.99 -4.13 10.32
CA CYS A 52 -6.23 -5.37 11.04
C CYS A 52 -6.49 -5.06 12.51
N GLU A 53 -7.66 -5.45 13.00
CA GLU A 53 -8.04 -5.31 14.40
C GLU A 53 -7.92 -6.66 15.09
N TYR A 54 -7.20 -6.70 16.21
CA TYR A 54 -6.96 -7.88 17.02
C TYR A 54 -7.53 -7.66 18.42
N GLY A 55 -8.27 -8.66 18.92
CA GLY A 55 -8.95 -8.53 20.21
C GLY A 55 -10.00 -7.41 20.19
N THR A 56 -9.95 -6.50 21.18
CA THR A 56 -10.90 -5.37 21.30
C THR A 56 -10.34 -4.02 20.86
N ASP A 57 -9.02 -3.82 20.88
CA ASP A 57 -8.43 -2.47 20.75
C ASP A 57 -7.04 -2.44 20.09
N GLN A 58 -6.50 -3.57 19.60
CA GLN A 58 -5.17 -3.60 18.98
C GLN A 58 -5.27 -3.50 17.46
N GLN A 59 -4.69 -2.46 16.87
CA GLN A 59 -4.75 -2.21 15.43
C GLN A 59 -3.36 -2.26 14.80
N CYS A 60 -3.24 -3.06 13.74
CA CYS A 60 -2.07 -3.09 12.87
C CYS A 60 -2.42 -2.60 11.48
N ILE A 61 -1.46 -1.93 10.85
CA ILE A 61 -1.63 -1.34 9.52
C ILE A 61 -0.57 -1.92 8.60
N TYR A 62 -0.99 -2.35 7.42
CA TYR A 62 -0.12 -2.92 6.40
C TYR A 62 -0.29 -2.21 5.07
N ASN A 63 0.78 -2.19 4.28
CA ASN A 63 0.73 -1.76 2.90
C ASN A 63 0.00 -2.83 2.07
N PRO A 64 -1.09 -2.50 1.36
CA PRO A 64 -1.87 -3.48 0.60
C PRO A 64 -1.18 -3.95 -0.68
N ALA A 65 -0.12 -3.26 -1.16
CA ALA A 65 0.67 -3.65 -2.33
C ALA A 65 1.81 -4.62 -2.00
N THR A 66 2.40 -4.48 -0.81
CA THR A 66 3.62 -5.22 -0.43
C THR A 66 3.44 -6.12 0.78
N GLY A 67 2.35 -5.95 1.52
CA GLY A 67 2.12 -6.59 2.81
C GLY A 67 2.95 -6.02 3.95
N ALA A 68 3.76 -4.97 3.73
CA ALA A 68 4.65 -4.45 4.76
C ALA A 68 3.89 -3.76 5.90
N GLY A 69 4.12 -4.21 7.13
CA GLY A 69 3.51 -3.63 8.33
C GLY A 69 4.17 -2.32 8.75
N ALA A 70 3.37 -1.41 9.30
CA ALA A 70 3.88 -0.30 10.07
C ALA A 70 4.64 -0.82 11.31
N THR A 71 5.66 -0.09 11.75
CA THR A 71 6.40 -0.40 12.98
C THR A 71 5.56 -0.05 14.21
N ILE A 72 4.56 -0.88 14.50
CA ILE A 72 3.70 -0.81 15.68
C ILE A 72 4.14 -1.96 16.59
N ALA A 73 4.37 -1.67 17.88
CA ALA A 73 4.86 -2.67 18.82
C ALA A 73 3.90 -3.87 18.90
N GLY A 74 4.43 -5.09 18.83
CA GLY A 74 3.66 -6.33 18.86
C GLY A 74 3.02 -6.73 17.53
N CYS A 75 2.87 -5.81 16.56
CA CYS A 75 2.30 -6.16 15.27
C CYS A 75 3.25 -7.07 14.46
N PRO A 76 2.73 -8.11 13.78
CA PRO A 76 3.50 -8.84 12.79
C PRO A 76 4.07 -7.88 11.74
N PRO A 77 5.33 -8.04 11.31
CA PRO A 77 5.97 -7.11 10.38
C PRO A 77 5.48 -7.25 8.94
N GLN A 78 4.75 -8.32 8.62
CA GLN A 78 4.23 -8.63 7.29
C GLN A 78 2.81 -9.19 7.38
N ALA A 79 1.97 -8.77 6.44
CA ALA A 79 0.69 -9.39 6.14
C ALA A 79 0.89 -10.70 5.35
N ILE A 80 -0.16 -11.51 5.26
CA ILE A 80 -0.09 -12.81 4.58
C ILE A 80 -0.55 -12.65 3.12
N PRO A 81 0.17 -13.19 2.14
CA PRO A 81 -0.28 -13.21 0.75
C PRO A 81 -1.67 -13.86 0.62
N ASN A 82 -2.57 -13.24 -0.12
CA ASN A 82 -3.89 -13.79 -0.38
C ASN A 82 -3.87 -14.66 -1.65
N PRO A 83 -4.11 -15.98 -1.56
CA PRO A 83 -4.21 -16.84 -2.74
C PRO A 83 -5.49 -16.60 -3.55
N HIS A 84 -6.51 -15.96 -2.98
CA HIS A 84 -7.80 -15.69 -3.61
C HIS A 84 -8.27 -14.24 -3.44
N PRO A 85 -7.60 -13.25 -4.06
CA PRO A 85 -8.07 -11.86 -4.08
C PRO A 85 -9.46 -11.75 -4.72
N PRO A 86 -10.31 -10.80 -4.30
CA PRO A 86 -10.07 -9.76 -3.29
C PRO A 86 -10.46 -10.16 -1.86
N THR A 87 -11.09 -11.32 -1.69
CA THR A 87 -11.67 -11.72 -0.40
C THR A 87 -10.61 -12.25 0.55
N CYS A 88 -10.54 -11.68 1.75
CA CYS A 88 -9.78 -12.24 2.85
C CYS A 88 -10.76 -12.86 3.86
N PRO A 89 -10.67 -14.15 4.18
CA PRO A 89 -11.42 -14.72 5.29
C PRO A 89 -10.91 -14.13 6.61
N VAL A 90 -11.84 -13.93 7.55
CA VAL A 90 -11.54 -13.66 8.97
C VAL A 90 -11.61 -14.97 9.72
#